data_AF-A0A091B256-F1
#
_entry.id   AF-A0A091B256-F1
#
_cell.length_a   1.000
_cell.length_b   1.000
_cell.length_c   1.000
_cell.angle_alpha   90.00
_cell.angle_beta   90.00
_cell.angle_gamma   90.00
#
_symmetry.space_group_name_H-M   'P 1'
#
loop_
_entity.id
_entity.type
_entity.pdbx_description
1 polymer ?
#
loop_
_entity_poly.entity_id
_entity_poly.type
_entity_poly.pdbx_seq_one_letter_code
_entity_poly.pdbx_strand_id
1 'polypeptide(L)'
;MLRPALLTLALAAAATTAHAGECEDNFKKSGSPFTGNDYSSVVVVPDQSVADAIGQMRGIMIGEKMDVIAEDVENGTLLVEQRSTNTTRAIPTLISVYDEGGAAAVEMTVKTEKGQFAKADAIQSYMCTLLGKLQGGDAGRQAAAAGAATQNVDDVTEQDVYVFSRRIAREGQANAAAVSARHDGRRYALKGKVSSIQEQDGDTIVGFDIPETSEAFIQLPGDNAPRTGVACVFKPEQRALALTFRRGETARFEGRFAEYDGILHQVWLDGCKPARRR
;
A
#
# COMPACT_ATOMS: atom_id res chain seq x y z
N MET A 1 -12.69 70.23 -1.71
CA MET A 1 -13.31 69.22 -0.80
C MET A 1 -12.81 67.86 -1.29
N LEU A 2 -11.77 67.27 -0.66
CA LEU A 2 -11.84 66.08 0.22
C LEU A 2 -12.89 65.06 -0.25
N ARG A 3 -12.65 63.76 -0.48
CA ARG A 3 -11.57 62.82 -0.12
C ARG A 3 -11.71 61.56 -1.03
N PRO A 4 -10.71 60.67 -1.08
CA PRO A 4 -10.59 59.50 -1.94
C PRO A 4 -11.16 58.22 -1.30
N ALA A 5 -11.31 57.15 -2.09
CA ALA A 5 -11.35 55.77 -1.57
C ALA A 5 -10.66 54.82 -2.57
N LEU A 6 -9.41 54.53 -2.26
CA LEU A 6 -8.55 53.50 -2.83
C LEU A 6 -8.84 52.14 -2.18
N LEU A 7 -8.54 51.08 -2.95
CA LEU A 7 -8.00 49.79 -2.53
C LEU A 7 -8.78 48.93 -1.51
N THR A 8 -9.16 47.73 -1.91
CA THR A 8 -8.41 46.48 -1.62
C THR A 8 -9.27 45.27 -2.00
N LEU A 9 -8.97 44.62 -3.13
CA LEU A 9 -9.53 43.29 -3.42
C LEU A 9 -8.56 42.49 -4.32
N ALA A 10 -7.44 42.05 -3.75
CA ALA A 10 -6.59 41.01 -4.34
C ALA A 10 -5.52 40.58 -3.34
N LEU A 11 -5.82 39.66 -2.42
CA LEU A 11 -4.80 38.88 -1.70
C LEU A 11 -5.43 37.61 -1.10
N ALA A 12 -5.76 36.62 -1.95
CA ALA A 12 -6.27 35.32 -1.48
C ALA A 12 -5.86 34.14 -2.38
N ALA A 13 -4.68 34.19 -3.01
CA ALA A 13 -4.21 33.12 -3.90
C ALA A 13 -2.78 32.62 -3.62
N ALA A 14 -2.18 32.95 -2.47
CA ALA A 14 -0.77 32.65 -2.17
C ALA A 14 -0.53 31.54 -1.12
N ALA A 15 -1.56 30.81 -0.69
CA ALA A 15 -1.41 29.85 0.41
C ALA A 15 -0.78 28.50 -0.01
N THR A 16 -0.87 28.09 -1.28
CA THR A 16 -0.37 26.77 -1.71
C THR A 16 1.13 26.72 -1.98
N THR A 17 1.79 27.88 -2.17
CA THR A 17 3.25 27.93 -2.43
C THR A 17 4.09 27.89 -1.15
N ALA A 18 3.49 28.16 0.01
CA ALA A 18 4.23 28.25 1.27
C ALA A 18 4.78 26.89 1.72
N HIS A 19 4.00 25.82 1.58
CA HIS A 19 4.39 24.48 2.03
C HIS A 19 5.46 23.82 1.14
N ALA A 20 5.49 24.13 -0.16
CA ALA A 20 6.51 23.59 -1.06
C ALA A 20 7.90 24.16 -0.75
N GLY A 21 8.01 25.48 -0.49
CA GLY A 21 9.27 26.11 -0.09
C GLY A 21 9.79 25.60 1.25
N GLU A 22 8.92 25.50 2.25
CA GLU A 22 9.28 24.92 3.56
C GLU A 22 9.76 23.46 3.44
N CYS A 23 9.08 22.66 2.63
CA CYS A 23 9.50 21.28 2.37
C CYS A 23 10.89 21.21 1.71
N GLU A 24 11.16 22.08 0.73
CA GLU A 24 12.46 22.10 0.05
C GLU A 24 13.59 22.48 1.02
N ASP A 25 13.35 23.47 1.88
CA ASP A 25 14.30 23.95 2.90
C ASP A 25 14.58 22.88 3.98
N ASN A 26 13.57 22.09 4.34
CA ASN A 26 13.67 21.05 5.36
C ASN A 26 14.14 19.69 4.82
N PHE A 27 14.35 19.56 3.50
CA PHE A 27 14.69 18.29 2.89
C PHE A 27 16.06 17.76 3.34
N LYS A 28 16.08 16.50 3.75
CA LYS A 28 17.27 15.78 4.19
C LYS A 28 17.40 14.46 3.46
N LYS A 29 18.65 14.10 3.17
CA LYS A 29 19.04 12.77 2.71
C LYS A 29 20.06 12.20 3.69
N SER A 30 19.84 10.97 4.13
CA SER A 30 20.81 10.22 4.92
C SER A 30 21.00 8.79 4.37
N GLY A 31 22.07 8.11 4.80
CA GLY A 31 22.42 6.77 4.32
C GLY A 31 23.31 6.75 3.07
N SER A 32 23.31 5.63 2.35
CA SER A 32 24.13 5.43 1.14
C SER A 32 23.47 4.44 0.17
N PRO A 33 23.75 4.49 -1.15
CA PRO A 33 23.23 3.49 -2.09
C PRO A 33 23.60 2.03 -1.78
N PHE A 34 24.64 1.80 -0.98
CA PHE A 34 25.10 0.46 -0.59
C PHE A 34 24.38 -0.12 0.63
N THR A 35 23.72 0.73 1.42
CA THR A 35 22.98 0.36 2.64
C THR A 35 21.49 0.72 2.56
N GLY A 36 21.11 1.55 1.61
CA GLY A 36 19.81 2.23 1.54
C GLY A 36 19.94 3.73 1.88
N ASN A 37 19.06 4.55 1.32
CA ASN A 37 18.96 5.97 1.65
C ASN A 37 17.58 6.26 2.25
N ASP A 38 17.57 7.14 3.25
CA ASP A 38 16.36 7.73 3.80
C ASP A 38 16.29 9.19 3.32
N TYR A 39 15.15 9.55 2.75
CA TYR A 39 14.83 10.91 2.32
C TYR A 39 13.70 11.42 3.20
N SER A 40 13.89 12.55 3.86
CA SER A 40 12.85 13.12 4.71
C SER A 40 12.66 14.61 4.50
N SER A 41 11.45 15.08 4.77
CA SER A 41 11.12 16.50 4.87
C SER A 41 9.88 16.68 5.74
N VAL A 42 9.69 17.88 6.26
CA VAL A 42 8.59 18.26 7.14
C VAL A 42 8.01 19.60 6.72
N VAL A 43 6.69 19.73 6.83
CA VAL A 43 5.95 20.98 6.67
C VAL A 43 5.03 21.19 7.87
N VAL A 44 4.78 22.44 8.23
CA VAL A 44 3.80 22.79 9.27
C VAL A 44 2.51 23.27 8.61
N VAL A 45 1.40 22.61 8.92
CA VAL A 45 0.08 22.94 8.38
C VAL A 45 -0.75 23.61 9.47
N PRO A 46 -1.10 24.90 9.33
CA PRO A 46 -1.86 25.61 10.35
C PRO A 46 -3.32 25.14 10.41
N ASP A 47 -3.96 25.32 11.57
CA ASP A 47 -5.36 25.00 11.81
C ASP A 47 -5.71 23.54 11.45
N GLN A 48 -4.85 22.61 11.83
CA GLN A 48 -5.00 21.17 11.60
C GLN A 48 -4.76 20.39 12.89
N SER A 49 -5.58 19.37 13.10
CA SER A 49 -5.32 18.34 14.09
C SER A 49 -4.43 17.24 13.51
N VAL A 50 -3.80 16.45 14.37
CA VAL A 50 -3.03 15.25 13.97
C VAL A 50 -3.91 14.31 13.14
N ALA A 51 -5.13 14.05 13.61
CA ALA A 51 -6.07 13.15 12.94
C ALA A 51 -6.48 13.68 11.56
N ASP A 52 -6.71 14.98 11.42
CA ASP A 52 -7.07 15.58 10.14
C ASP A 52 -5.92 15.49 9.14
N ALA A 53 -4.70 15.80 9.56
CA ALA A 53 -3.51 15.68 8.72
C ALA A 53 -3.25 14.23 8.27
N ILE A 54 -3.43 13.24 9.16
CA ILE A 54 -3.37 11.82 8.78
C ILE A 54 -4.45 11.46 7.76
N GLY A 55 -5.69 11.92 7.98
CA GLY A 55 -6.80 11.71 7.03
C GLY A 55 -6.50 12.29 5.65
N GLN A 56 -5.96 13.52 5.57
CA GLN A 56 -5.57 14.14 4.32
C GLN A 56 -4.45 13.34 3.62
N MET A 57 -3.40 12.99 4.37
CA MET A 57 -2.29 12.22 3.82
C MET A 57 -2.76 10.87 3.29
N ARG A 58 -3.62 10.16 4.00
CA ARG A 58 -4.25 8.93 3.51
C ARG A 58 -4.88 9.12 2.13
N GLY A 59 -5.73 10.14 1.98
CA GLY A 59 -6.38 10.45 0.71
C GLY A 59 -5.38 10.80 -0.41
N ILE A 60 -4.37 11.61 -0.09
CA ILE A 60 -3.30 12.02 -1.02
C ILE A 60 -2.52 10.78 -1.50
N MET A 61 -2.06 9.93 -0.58
CA MET A 61 -1.23 8.77 -0.91
C MET A 61 -2.00 7.73 -1.73
N ILE A 62 -3.27 7.46 -1.40
CA ILE A 62 -4.10 6.56 -2.22
C ILE A 62 -4.36 7.16 -3.61
N GLY A 63 -4.55 8.50 -3.69
CA GLY A 63 -4.65 9.22 -4.95
C GLY A 63 -3.43 9.01 -5.86
N GLU A 64 -2.24 8.95 -5.26
CA GLU A 64 -0.96 8.63 -5.91
C GLU A 64 -0.72 7.13 -6.16
N LYS A 65 -1.76 6.31 -6.02
CA LYS A 65 -1.71 4.85 -6.22
C LYS A 65 -0.76 4.12 -5.26
N MET A 66 -0.47 4.74 -4.12
CA MET A 66 0.17 4.06 -3.01
C MET A 66 -0.88 3.36 -2.16
N ASP A 67 -0.44 2.35 -1.43
CA ASP A 67 -1.31 1.64 -0.50
C ASP A 67 -1.01 2.04 0.93
N VAL A 68 -2.06 2.25 1.72
CA VAL A 68 -1.95 2.32 3.18
C VAL A 68 -1.72 0.92 3.73
N ILE A 69 -0.64 0.74 4.47
CA ILE A 69 -0.24 -0.54 5.05
C ILE A 69 -0.60 -0.60 6.53
N ALA A 70 -0.36 0.49 7.25
CA ALA A 70 -0.72 0.62 8.66
C ALA A 70 -0.99 2.08 8.98
N GLU A 71 -1.89 2.33 9.91
CA GLU A 71 -2.18 3.66 10.43
C GLU A 71 -2.40 3.59 11.94
N ASP A 72 -1.88 4.59 12.64
CA ASP A 72 -2.16 4.85 14.05
C ASP A 72 -2.46 6.34 14.14
N VAL A 73 -3.75 6.66 14.00
CA VAL A 73 -4.24 8.04 13.97
C VAL A 73 -4.03 8.73 15.32
N GLU A 74 -4.10 7.98 16.41
CA GLU A 74 -3.92 8.50 17.77
C GLU A 74 -2.47 8.96 18.00
N ASN A 75 -1.50 8.17 17.55
CA ASN A 75 -0.07 8.51 17.67
C ASN A 75 0.48 9.23 16.42
N GLY A 76 -0.37 9.57 15.46
CA GLY A 76 0.01 10.37 14.29
C GLY A 76 0.94 9.65 13.32
N THR A 77 0.79 8.34 13.10
CA THR A 77 1.63 7.61 12.13
C THR A 77 0.82 6.98 11.01
N LEU A 78 1.37 7.02 9.81
CA LEU A 78 0.81 6.41 8.62
C LEU A 78 1.94 5.79 7.80
N LEU A 79 1.90 4.48 7.62
CA LEU A 79 2.79 3.75 6.74
C LEU A 79 2.09 3.50 5.41
N VAL A 80 2.68 4.01 4.34
CA VAL A 80 2.23 3.71 2.98
C VAL A 80 3.35 3.10 2.15
N GLU A 81 2.98 2.37 1.11
CA GLU A 81 3.95 1.75 0.21
C GLU A 81 3.57 1.96 -1.25
N GLN A 82 4.59 2.23 -2.06
CA GLN A 82 4.47 2.01 -3.49
C GLN A 82 4.49 0.50 -3.73
N ARG A 83 3.48 -0.01 -4.43
CA ARG A 83 3.40 -1.44 -4.75
C ARG A 83 4.66 -1.90 -5.47
N SER A 84 5.13 -3.08 -5.11
CA SER A 84 6.11 -3.78 -5.93
C SER A 84 5.51 -4.05 -7.31
N THR A 85 6.33 -3.88 -8.34
CA THR A 85 6.00 -4.32 -9.70
C THR A 85 6.86 -5.54 -10.04
N ASN A 86 6.76 -6.03 -11.27
CA ASN A 86 7.66 -7.09 -11.74
C ASN A 86 9.13 -6.63 -11.79
N THR A 87 9.39 -5.32 -11.81
CA THR A 87 10.74 -4.74 -11.99
C THR A 87 11.20 -3.87 -10.83
N THR A 88 10.30 -3.47 -9.93
CA THR A 88 10.61 -2.62 -8.77
C THR A 88 10.13 -3.26 -7.47
N ARG A 89 10.95 -3.16 -6.43
CA ARG A 89 10.55 -3.56 -5.07
C ARG A 89 9.59 -2.53 -4.50
N ALA A 90 8.85 -2.92 -3.46
CA ALA A 90 8.02 -1.98 -2.73
C ALA A 90 8.91 -0.91 -2.07
N ILE A 91 8.44 0.33 -2.04
CA ILE A 91 9.15 1.45 -1.42
C ILE A 91 8.28 1.99 -0.29
N PRO A 92 8.67 1.78 0.98
CA PRO A 92 7.93 2.29 2.11
C PRO A 92 8.16 3.79 2.32
N THR A 93 7.06 4.47 2.63
CA THR A 93 7.03 5.87 3.06
C THR A 93 6.32 5.94 4.39
N LEU A 94 7.05 6.36 5.42
CA LEU A 94 6.50 6.63 6.74
C LEU A 94 6.12 8.10 6.82
N ILE A 95 4.91 8.37 7.27
CA ILE A 95 4.41 9.70 7.55
C ILE A 95 4.18 9.79 9.06
N SER A 96 4.79 10.79 9.69
CA SER A 96 4.64 11.09 11.11
C SER A 96 4.05 12.49 11.25
N VAL A 97 3.06 12.64 12.12
CA VAL A 97 2.36 13.88 12.35
C VAL A 97 2.44 14.24 13.83
N TYR A 98 2.92 15.44 14.11
CA TYR A 98 3.09 15.96 15.47
C TYR A 98 2.18 17.17 15.67
N ASP A 99 1.56 17.27 16.86
CA ASP A 99 0.82 18.48 17.25
C ASP A 99 1.80 19.61 17.58
N GLU A 100 1.62 20.74 16.91
CA GLU A 100 2.38 21.97 17.12
C GLU A 100 1.43 23.12 17.50
N GLY A 101 0.71 22.94 18.60
CA GLY A 101 -0.04 24.03 19.23
C GLY A 101 -1.17 24.57 18.36
N GLY A 102 -1.95 23.68 17.73
CA GLY A 102 -3.04 24.04 16.81
C GLY A 102 -2.64 24.03 15.33
N ALA A 103 -1.38 23.72 15.03
CA ALA A 103 -0.90 23.29 13.73
C ALA A 103 -0.48 21.82 13.78
N ALA A 104 -0.34 21.19 12.62
CA ALA A 104 0.19 19.84 12.49
C ALA A 104 1.51 19.87 11.71
N ALA A 105 2.61 19.42 12.33
CA ALA A 105 3.86 19.18 11.63
C ALA A 105 3.82 17.80 10.97
N VAL A 106 3.84 17.76 9.64
CA VAL A 106 3.75 16.52 8.85
C VAL A 106 5.11 16.20 8.27
N GLU A 107 5.77 15.20 8.85
CA GLU A 107 7.04 14.65 8.37
C GLU A 107 6.76 13.46 7.44
N MET A 108 7.40 13.45 6.28
CA MET A 108 7.40 12.32 5.36
C MET A 108 8.82 11.77 5.26
N THR A 109 8.97 10.44 5.36
CA THR A 109 10.24 9.73 5.20
C THR A 109 10.11 8.60 4.18
N VAL A 110 10.79 8.71 3.05
CA VAL A 110 10.87 7.68 2.00
C VAL A 110 12.16 6.87 2.19
N LYS A 111 12.04 5.55 2.32
CA LYS A 111 13.21 4.66 2.48
C LYS A 111 13.45 3.88 1.21
N THR A 112 14.67 3.98 0.69
CA THR A 112 15.14 3.22 -0.48
C THR A 112 16.04 2.08 -0.04
N GLU A 113 15.87 0.90 -0.65
CA GLU A 113 16.72 -0.25 -0.36
C GLU A 113 18.09 -0.13 -1.02
N LYS A 114 19.03 -0.98 -0.58
CA LYS A 114 20.33 -1.16 -1.23
C LYS A 114 20.18 -1.37 -2.73
N GLY A 115 20.98 -0.62 -3.51
CA GLY A 115 20.99 -0.70 -4.98
C GLY A 115 19.86 0.04 -5.68
N GLN A 116 18.92 0.64 -4.95
CA GLN A 116 17.95 1.58 -5.52
C GLN A 116 18.60 2.97 -5.65
N PHE A 117 18.74 3.43 -6.89
CA PHE A 117 19.27 4.75 -7.20
C PHE A 117 18.12 5.70 -7.49
N ALA A 118 17.76 6.52 -6.50
CA ALA A 118 16.86 7.65 -6.69
C ALA A 118 17.65 8.97 -6.70
N LYS A 119 17.34 9.87 -7.63
CA LYS A 119 17.92 11.21 -7.65
C LYS A 119 17.29 12.04 -6.53
N ALA A 120 18.12 12.69 -5.71
CA ALA A 120 17.66 13.47 -4.57
C ALA A 120 16.63 14.53 -4.99
N ASP A 121 16.92 15.30 -6.04
CA ASP A 121 16.03 16.35 -6.56
C ASP A 121 14.67 15.80 -7.02
N ALA A 122 14.63 14.59 -7.58
CA ALA A 122 13.38 13.96 -8.00
C ALA A 122 12.55 13.50 -6.80
N ILE A 123 13.21 12.98 -5.76
CA ILE A 123 12.54 12.60 -4.51
C ILE A 123 12.05 13.83 -3.74
N GLN A 124 12.88 14.87 -3.63
CA GLN A 124 12.51 16.15 -3.03
C GLN A 124 11.29 16.75 -3.73
N SER A 125 11.34 16.88 -5.06
CA SER A 125 10.22 17.43 -5.84
C SER A 125 8.94 16.60 -5.66
N TYR A 126 9.05 15.27 -5.66
CA TYR A 126 7.91 14.39 -5.40
C TYR A 126 7.34 14.60 -3.99
N MET A 127 8.18 14.53 -2.94
CA MET A 127 7.74 14.70 -1.55
C MET A 127 7.10 16.07 -1.32
N CYS A 128 7.72 17.14 -1.83
CA CYS A 128 7.20 18.49 -1.68
C CYS A 128 5.92 18.74 -2.48
N THR A 129 5.75 18.05 -3.61
CA THR A 129 4.46 18.04 -4.33
C THR A 129 3.35 17.40 -3.49
N LEU A 130 3.65 16.33 -2.74
CA LEU A 130 2.66 15.67 -1.90
C LEU A 130 2.34 16.47 -0.63
N LEU A 131 3.37 16.92 0.09
CA LEU A 131 3.20 17.73 1.29
C LEU A 131 2.53 19.08 0.96
N GLY A 132 2.80 19.65 -0.23
CA GLY A 132 2.15 20.87 -0.71
C GLY A 132 0.65 20.73 -1.02
N LYS A 133 0.10 19.51 -1.06
CA LYS A 133 -1.35 19.28 -1.22
C LYS A 133 -2.12 19.42 0.09
N LEU A 134 -1.43 19.42 1.24
CA LEU A 134 -2.06 19.58 2.54
C LEU A 134 -2.70 20.97 2.65
N GLN A 135 -3.86 21.00 3.30
CA GLN A 135 -4.64 22.21 3.50
C GLN A 135 -4.92 22.42 4.99
N GLY A 136 -4.91 23.68 5.40
CA GLY A 136 -5.33 24.11 6.73
C GLY A 136 -6.83 24.36 6.84
N GLY A 137 -7.30 24.56 8.08
CA GLY A 137 -8.66 25.02 8.38
C GLY A 137 -9.77 24.10 7.89
N ASP A 138 -10.90 24.68 7.48
CA ASP A 138 -12.09 23.93 7.03
C ASP A 138 -11.83 23.07 5.79
N ALA A 139 -11.03 23.58 4.86
CA ALA A 139 -10.69 22.86 3.64
C ALA A 139 -9.87 21.60 3.98
N GLY A 140 -8.91 21.72 4.89
CA GLY A 140 -8.16 20.60 5.45
C GLY A 140 -9.02 19.56 6.14
N ARG A 141 -9.97 19.99 6.99
CA ARG A 141 -10.92 19.06 7.65
C ARG A 141 -11.81 18.31 6.67
N GLN A 142 -12.27 18.97 5.60
CA GLN A 142 -13.08 18.31 4.57
C GLN A 142 -12.25 17.31 3.77
N ALA A 143 -11.04 17.69 3.37
CA ALA A 143 -10.10 16.79 2.70
C ALA A 143 -9.73 15.60 3.59
N ALA A 144 -9.57 15.82 4.91
CA ALA A 144 -9.30 14.78 5.89
C ALA A 144 -10.43 13.76 5.97
N ALA A 145 -11.68 14.22 6.10
CA ALA A 145 -12.84 13.34 6.15
C ALA A 145 -12.98 12.50 4.87
N ALA A 146 -12.74 13.11 3.70
CA ALA A 146 -12.75 12.39 2.43
C ALA A 146 -11.61 11.36 2.34
N GLY A 147 -10.40 11.73 2.76
CA GLY A 147 -9.24 10.85 2.75
C GLY A 147 -9.38 9.69 3.75
N ALA A 148 -9.90 9.94 4.95
CA ALA A 148 -10.19 8.91 5.96
C ALA A 148 -11.19 7.86 5.44
N ALA A 149 -12.18 8.27 4.64
CA ALA A 149 -13.13 7.36 4.00
C ALA A 149 -12.56 6.60 2.80
N THR A 150 -11.37 6.98 2.31
CA THR A 150 -10.76 6.36 1.13
C THR A 150 -10.15 5.00 1.48
N GLN A 151 -10.34 4.02 0.61
CA GLN A 151 -9.81 2.66 0.76
C GLN A 151 -8.73 2.37 -0.28
N ASN A 152 -7.82 1.45 0.06
CA ASN A 152 -6.87 0.90 -0.91
C ASN A 152 -7.61 0.30 -2.11
N VAL A 153 -6.99 0.42 -3.27
CA VAL A 153 -7.57 -0.12 -4.51
C VAL A 153 -7.37 -1.64 -4.54
N ASP A 154 -8.43 -2.41 -4.75
CA ASP A 154 -8.29 -3.85 -4.98
C ASP A 154 -7.46 -4.16 -6.24
N ASP A 155 -6.68 -5.24 -6.21
CA ASP A 155 -6.00 -5.77 -7.41
C ASP A 155 -6.78 -6.97 -7.96
N VAL A 156 -7.91 -6.68 -8.60
CA VAL A 156 -8.76 -7.70 -9.24
C VAL A 156 -8.33 -8.05 -10.66
N THR A 157 -7.12 -7.64 -11.07
CA THR A 157 -6.55 -8.09 -12.35
C THR A 157 -6.22 -9.58 -12.22
N GLU A 158 -6.61 -10.40 -13.21
CA GLU A 158 -6.28 -11.83 -13.19
C GLU A 158 -4.75 -12.00 -13.16
N GLN A 159 -4.25 -12.62 -12.09
CA GLN A 159 -2.84 -12.92 -11.89
C GLN A 159 -2.62 -14.43 -11.81
N ASP A 160 -1.50 -14.90 -12.34
CA ASP A 160 -1.07 -16.28 -12.15
C ASP A 160 -0.69 -16.53 -10.67
N VAL A 161 -1.17 -17.64 -10.12
CA VAL A 161 -0.99 -18.00 -8.71
C VAL A 161 0.49 -18.21 -8.35
N TYR A 162 1.31 -18.68 -9.29
CA TYR A 162 2.75 -18.83 -9.08
C TYR A 162 3.42 -17.46 -8.89
N VAL A 163 3.04 -16.47 -9.72
CA VAL A 163 3.55 -15.10 -9.59
C VAL A 163 3.12 -14.48 -8.25
N PHE A 164 1.87 -14.73 -7.83
CA PHE A 164 1.36 -14.26 -6.55
C PHE A 164 2.11 -14.91 -5.38
N SER A 165 2.20 -16.24 -5.34
CA SER A 165 2.96 -17.00 -4.35
C SER A 165 4.39 -16.48 -4.19
N ARG A 166 5.08 -16.24 -5.31
CA ARG A 166 6.45 -15.70 -5.33
C ARG A 166 6.55 -14.28 -4.78
N ARG A 167 5.55 -13.45 -5.02
CA ARG A 167 5.48 -12.09 -4.45
C ARG A 167 5.36 -12.18 -2.93
N ILE A 168 4.37 -12.93 -2.44
CA ILE A 168 4.16 -13.11 -1.00
C ILE A 168 5.39 -13.70 -0.30
N ALA A 169 6.01 -14.72 -0.90
CA ALA A 169 7.23 -15.34 -0.39
C ALA A 169 8.37 -14.33 -0.15
N ARG A 170 8.63 -13.47 -1.15
CA ARG A 170 9.67 -12.43 -1.04
C ARG A 170 9.32 -11.39 0.02
N GLU A 171 8.06 -11.01 0.10
CA GLU A 171 7.56 -10.08 1.10
C GLU A 171 7.69 -10.66 2.51
N GLY A 172 7.31 -11.92 2.70
CA GLY A 172 7.39 -12.63 3.97
C GLY A 172 8.83 -12.87 4.42
N GLN A 173 9.75 -13.13 3.50
CA GLN A 173 11.18 -13.23 3.81
C GLN A 173 11.77 -11.90 4.30
N ALA A 174 11.28 -10.77 3.78
CA ALA A 174 11.72 -9.45 4.22
C ALA A 174 11.09 -9.08 5.57
N ASN A 175 9.78 -9.28 5.72
CA ASN A 175 9.04 -9.07 6.96
C ASN A 175 7.68 -9.80 6.90
N ALA A 176 7.57 -10.94 7.59
CA ALA A 176 6.35 -11.73 7.63
C ALA A 176 5.13 -10.96 8.17
N ALA A 177 5.33 -10.09 9.17
CA ALA A 177 4.24 -9.29 9.75
C ALA A 177 3.69 -8.25 8.75
N ALA A 178 4.53 -7.77 7.82
CA ALA A 178 4.11 -6.81 6.81
C ALA A 178 3.22 -7.45 5.73
N VAL A 179 3.26 -8.77 5.52
CA VAL A 179 2.42 -9.44 4.51
C VAL A 179 0.94 -9.27 4.85
N SER A 180 0.55 -9.59 6.08
CA SER A 180 -0.84 -9.41 6.50
C SER A 180 -1.26 -7.94 6.44
N ALA A 181 -0.43 -7.02 6.94
CA ALA A 181 -0.71 -5.58 6.86
C ALA A 181 -0.89 -5.07 5.42
N ARG A 182 -0.09 -5.58 4.47
CA ARG A 182 -0.21 -5.22 3.05
C ARG A 182 -1.49 -5.73 2.44
N HIS A 183 -1.85 -6.97 2.69
CA HIS A 183 -2.89 -7.63 1.92
C HIS A 183 -4.23 -7.66 2.61
N ASP A 184 -4.32 -7.28 3.89
CA ASP A 184 -5.55 -7.31 4.66
C ASP A 184 -6.72 -6.65 3.92
N GLY A 185 -7.85 -7.35 3.94
CA GLY A 185 -9.07 -6.93 3.27
C GLY A 185 -8.99 -6.89 1.73
N ARG A 186 -7.84 -7.08 1.08
CA ARG A 186 -7.73 -6.93 -0.38
C ARG A 186 -8.28 -8.12 -1.13
N ARG A 187 -8.80 -7.85 -2.32
CA ARG A 187 -9.29 -8.89 -3.23
C ARG A 187 -8.30 -9.16 -4.35
N TYR A 188 -8.16 -10.45 -4.68
CA TYR A 188 -7.29 -10.94 -5.74
C TYR A 188 -8.06 -11.84 -6.68
N ALA A 189 -7.80 -11.71 -7.98
CA ALA A 189 -8.23 -12.66 -8.99
C ALA A 189 -7.03 -13.55 -9.36
N LEU A 190 -7.05 -14.83 -8.97
CA LEU A 190 -5.96 -15.77 -9.18
C LEU A 190 -6.33 -16.89 -10.14
N LYS A 191 -5.38 -17.28 -10.98
CA LYS A 191 -5.48 -18.41 -11.90
C LYS A 191 -4.36 -19.39 -11.65
N GLY A 192 -4.70 -20.68 -11.59
CA GLY A 192 -3.72 -21.73 -11.36
C GLY A 192 -4.33 -23.13 -11.48
N LYS A 193 -3.51 -24.16 -11.34
CA LYS A 193 -3.99 -25.54 -11.27
C LYS A 193 -4.37 -25.90 -9.84
N VAL A 194 -5.40 -26.71 -9.66
CA VAL A 194 -5.79 -27.22 -8.34
C VAL A 194 -4.84 -28.35 -7.94
N SER A 195 -4.23 -28.27 -6.74
CA SER A 195 -3.38 -29.33 -6.19
C SER A 195 -4.13 -30.21 -5.19
N SER A 196 -4.98 -29.63 -4.37
CA SER A 196 -5.68 -30.33 -3.29
C SER A 196 -7.08 -29.77 -3.08
N ILE A 197 -7.96 -30.63 -2.56
CA ILE A 197 -9.30 -30.28 -2.09
C ILE A 197 -9.42 -31.03 -0.76
N GLN A 198 -9.61 -30.30 0.33
CA GLN A 198 -9.66 -30.84 1.69
C GLN A 198 -10.85 -30.24 2.44
N GLU A 199 -11.42 -31.00 3.37
CA GLU A 199 -12.42 -30.48 4.30
C GLU A 199 -11.76 -30.27 5.67
N GLN A 200 -11.93 -29.07 6.23
CA GLN A 200 -11.39 -28.70 7.53
C GLN A 200 -12.43 -27.85 8.27
N ASP A 201 -12.81 -28.29 9.46
CA ASP A 201 -13.75 -27.57 10.35
C ASP A 201 -15.07 -27.12 9.68
N GLY A 202 -15.54 -27.90 8.70
CA GLY A 202 -16.76 -27.63 7.93
C GLY A 202 -16.55 -26.78 6.67
N ASP A 203 -15.40 -26.12 6.53
CA ASP A 203 -15.00 -25.40 5.34
C ASP A 203 -14.32 -26.34 4.33
N THR A 204 -14.43 -26.01 3.04
CA THR A 204 -13.71 -26.71 1.97
C THR A 204 -12.53 -25.87 1.50
N ILE A 205 -11.32 -26.39 1.63
CA ILE A 205 -10.08 -25.74 1.26
C ILE A 205 -9.63 -26.29 -0.10
N VAL A 206 -9.50 -25.39 -1.08
CA VAL A 206 -8.95 -25.72 -2.40
C VAL A 206 -7.56 -25.10 -2.52
N GLY A 207 -6.54 -25.95 -2.51
CA GLY A 207 -5.15 -25.55 -2.69
C GLY A 207 -4.76 -25.44 -4.16
N PHE A 208 -3.91 -24.47 -4.47
CA PHE A 208 -3.29 -24.35 -5.78
C PHE A 208 -1.97 -25.14 -5.86
N ASP A 209 -1.64 -25.56 -7.07
CA ASP A 209 -0.37 -26.14 -7.45
C ASP A 209 0.65 -25.04 -7.71
N ILE A 210 1.72 -25.03 -6.92
CA ILE A 210 2.83 -24.09 -7.01
C ILE A 210 4.08 -24.88 -7.46
N PRO A 211 4.32 -25.01 -8.78
CA PRO A 211 5.29 -25.97 -9.34
C PRO A 211 6.71 -25.69 -8.88
N GLU A 212 7.52 -26.71 -8.55
CA GLU A 212 8.90 -26.61 -8.06
C GLU A 212 9.85 -25.87 -9.03
N THR A 213 10.96 -25.30 -8.52
CA THR A 213 11.81 -24.38 -9.33
C THR A 213 12.56 -25.15 -10.43
N SER A 214 12.71 -26.47 -10.24
CA SER A 214 13.15 -27.46 -11.23
C SER A 214 12.11 -27.72 -12.32
N GLU A 215 10.82 -27.45 -12.07
CA GLU A 215 9.70 -27.66 -12.99
C GLU A 215 9.20 -26.35 -13.62
N ALA A 216 9.63 -25.20 -13.09
CA ALA A 216 9.28 -23.89 -13.61
C ALA A 216 10.04 -23.59 -14.91
N PHE A 217 9.31 -23.35 -16.00
CA PHE A 217 9.86 -23.05 -17.33
C PHE A 217 10.70 -21.74 -17.40
N ILE A 218 10.64 -20.90 -16.36
CA ILE A 218 11.36 -19.62 -16.26
C ILE A 218 12.03 -19.56 -14.88
N GLN A 219 13.34 -19.79 -14.84
CA GLN A 219 14.15 -19.52 -13.65
C GLN A 219 14.47 -18.01 -13.61
N LEU A 220 13.96 -17.32 -12.59
CA LEU A 220 14.31 -15.94 -12.33
C LEU A 220 15.64 -15.90 -11.54
N PRO A 221 16.64 -15.09 -11.93
CA PRO A 221 17.88 -14.98 -11.17
C PRO A 221 17.61 -14.47 -9.75
N GLY A 222 18.19 -15.14 -8.73
CA GLY A 222 18.01 -14.80 -7.31
C GLY A 222 16.87 -15.54 -6.60
N ASP A 223 16.35 -16.62 -7.18
CA ASP A 223 15.14 -17.31 -6.73
C ASP A 223 15.39 -18.43 -5.69
N ASN A 224 15.80 -18.02 -4.48
CA ASN A 224 15.96 -18.93 -3.33
C ASN A 224 14.85 -18.73 -2.26
N ALA A 225 13.78 -17.98 -2.55
CA ALA A 225 12.75 -17.69 -1.56
C ALA A 225 11.85 -18.94 -1.35
N PRO A 226 11.55 -19.33 -0.10
CA PRO A 226 10.61 -20.42 0.18
C PRO A 226 9.25 -20.06 -0.42
N ARG A 227 8.61 -20.99 -1.15
CA ARG A 227 7.32 -20.70 -1.78
C ARG A 227 6.24 -20.54 -0.73
N THR A 228 5.31 -19.65 -1.02
CA THR A 228 4.08 -19.54 -0.24
C THR A 228 2.98 -20.34 -0.89
N GLY A 229 2.46 -21.37 -0.22
CA GLY A 229 1.25 -22.06 -0.66
C GLY A 229 0.08 -21.09 -0.72
N VAL A 230 -0.84 -21.31 -1.65
CA VAL A 230 -2.02 -20.45 -1.83
C VAL A 230 -3.25 -21.34 -1.86
N ALA A 231 -4.23 -21.01 -1.05
CA ALA A 231 -5.46 -21.76 -0.98
C ALA A 231 -6.68 -20.86 -0.81
N CYS A 232 -7.78 -21.32 -1.36
CA CYS A 232 -9.09 -20.70 -1.24
C CYS A 232 -9.95 -21.49 -0.25
N VAL A 233 -10.50 -20.79 0.73
CA VAL A 233 -11.42 -21.31 1.74
C VAL A 233 -12.85 -21.04 1.26
N PHE A 234 -13.62 -22.11 1.07
CA PHE A 234 -15.02 -22.07 0.70
C PHE A 234 -15.87 -22.41 1.92
N LYS A 235 -16.80 -21.52 2.25
CA LYS A 235 -17.75 -21.71 3.36
C LYS A 235 -18.76 -22.83 3.05
N PRO A 236 -19.45 -23.39 4.05
CA PRO A 236 -20.34 -24.54 3.87
C PRO A 236 -21.40 -24.32 2.78
N GLU A 237 -21.93 -23.11 2.65
CA GLU A 237 -22.90 -22.71 1.63
C GLU A 237 -22.32 -22.72 0.20
N GLN A 238 -20.99 -22.69 0.06
CA GLN A 238 -20.28 -22.77 -1.22
C GLN A 238 -19.73 -24.17 -1.51
N ARG A 239 -19.97 -25.15 -0.63
CA ARG A 239 -19.41 -26.52 -0.74
C ARG A 239 -19.74 -27.18 -2.07
N ALA A 240 -20.97 -27.02 -2.57
CA ALA A 240 -21.38 -27.60 -3.85
C ALA A 240 -20.48 -27.12 -5.02
N LEU A 241 -20.06 -25.85 -5.00
CA LEU A 241 -19.11 -25.31 -5.97
C LEU A 241 -17.70 -25.90 -5.75
N ALA A 242 -17.23 -25.93 -4.50
CA ALA A 242 -15.89 -26.43 -4.18
C ALA A 242 -15.72 -27.91 -4.61
N LEU A 243 -16.77 -28.72 -4.48
CA LEU A 243 -16.79 -30.13 -4.91
C LEU A 243 -16.81 -30.31 -6.44
N THR A 244 -17.03 -29.25 -7.22
CA THR A 244 -16.88 -29.34 -8.68
C THR A 244 -15.42 -29.41 -9.11
N PHE A 245 -14.49 -28.99 -8.24
CA PHE A 245 -13.09 -28.92 -8.60
C PHE A 245 -12.44 -30.31 -8.68
N ARG A 246 -11.41 -30.42 -9.52
CA ARG A 246 -10.60 -31.63 -9.69
C ARG A 246 -9.12 -31.29 -9.67
N ARG A 247 -8.35 -32.14 -9.01
CA ARG A 247 -6.88 -32.03 -9.02
C ARG A 247 -6.35 -32.00 -10.46
N GLY A 248 -5.44 -31.06 -10.73
CA GLY A 248 -4.78 -30.86 -12.01
C GLY A 248 -5.53 -29.95 -12.99
N GLU A 249 -6.81 -29.64 -12.73
CA GLU A 249 -7.56 -28.74 -13.60
C GLU A 249 -7.20 -27.27 -13.33
N THR A 250 -7.38 -26.41 -14.33
CA THR A 250 -7.17 -24.96 -14.16
C THR A 250 -8.41 -24.31 -13.55
N ALA A 251 -8.26 -23.75 -12.36
CA ALA A 251 -9.25 -22.94 -11.70
C ALA A 251 -8.91 -21.45 -11.78
N ARG A 252 -9.96 -20.62 -11.68
CA ARG A 252 -9.85 -19.17 -11.56
C ARG A 252 -10.72 -18.72 -10.40
N PHE A 253 -10.11 -18.08 -9.41
CA PHE A 253 -10.81 -17.60 -8.23
C PHE A 253 -10.66 -16.11 -8.07
N GLU A 254 -11.70 -15.51 -7.51
CA GLU A 254 -11.64 -14.20 -6.91
C GLU A 254 -11.90 -14.40 -5.41
N GLY A 255 -10.93 -14.03 -4.57
CA GLY A 255 -10.99 -14.21 -3.12
C GLY A 255 -10.47 -12.97 -2.39
N ARG A 256 -10.80 -12.84 -1.12
CA ARG A 256 -10.25 -11.81 -0.23
C ARG A 256 -9.11 -12.42 0.58
N PHE A 257 -7.98 -11.73 0.70
CA PHE A 257 -6.91 -12.16 1.59
C PHE A 257 -7.43 -12.23 3.03
N ALA A 258 -7.22 -13.36 3.68
CA ALA A 258 -7.63 -13.60 5.05
C ALA A 258 -6.42 -13.63 5.98
N GLU A 259 -5.43 -14.48 5.66
CA GLU A 259 -4.28 -14.68 6.52
C GLU A 259 -3.05 -15.14 5.73
N TYR A 260 -1.87 -14.77 6.26
CA TYR A 260 -0.61 -15.38 5.90
C TYR A 260 0.01 -16.04 7.14
N ASP A 261 0.21 -17.35 7.06
CA ASP A 261 0.99 -18.10 8.04
C ASP A 261 2.47 -18.09 7.60
N GLY A 262 3.28 -17.33 8.34
CA GLY A 262 4.71 -17.22 8.09
C GLY A 262 5.53 -18.46 8.47
N ILE A 263 4.97 -19.36 9.29
CA ILE A 263 5.62 -20.61 9.71
C ILE A 263 5.34 -21.71 8.68
N LEU A 264 4.08 -21.84 8.25
CA LEU A 264 3.66 -22.80 7.22
C LEU A 264 3.93 -22.31 5.80
N HIS A 265 4.32 -21.04 5.64
CA HIS A 265 4.43 -20.35 4.36
C HIS A 265 3.15 -20.54 3.53
N GLN A 266 2.01 -20.14 4.08
CA GLN A 266 0.71 -20.39 3.46
C GLN A 266 -0.15 -19.12 3.49
N VAL A 267 -0.78 -18.79 2.36
CA VAL A 267 -1.82 -17.76 2.27
C VAL A 267 -3.18 -18.42 2.13
N TRP A 268 -4.11 -17.88 2.90
CA TRP A 268 -5.52 -18.23 2.86
C TRP A 268 -6.33 -17.07 2.26
N LEU A 269 -7.17 -17.40 1.29
CA LEU A 269 -8.16 -16.49 0.73
C LEU A 269 -9.56 -16.93 1.16
N ASP A 270 -10.35 -15.99 1.67
CA ASP A 270 -11.74 -16.21 2.06
C ASP A 270 -12.73 -15.72 0.99
N GLY A 271 -13.96 -16.23 1.08
CA GLY A 271 -15.07 -15.82 0.21
C GLY A 271 -14.78 -16.09 -1.27
N CYS A 272 -14.04 -17.16 -1.55
CA CYS A 272 -13.63 -17.48 -2.91
C CYS A 272 -14.83 -17.80 -3.80
N LYS A 273 -14.81 -17.26 -5.00
CA LYS A 273 -15.81 -17.49 -6.04
C LYS A 273 -15.13 -17.63 -7.41
N PRO A 274 -15.77 -18.25 -8.40
CA PRO A 274 -15.18 -18.35 -9.74
C PRO A 274 -15.04 -16.96 -10.34
N ALA A 275 -13.85 -16.61 -10.80
CA ALA A 275 -13.65 -15.33 -11.49
C ALA A 275 -14.42 -15.37 -12.82
N ARG A 276 -15.24 -14.35 -13.09
CA ARG A 276 -15.97 -14.25 -14.36
C ARG A 276 -14.96 -14.08 -15.50
N ARG A 277 -15.11 -14.85 -16.59
CA ARG A 277 -14.37 -14.57 -17.83
C ARG A 277 -14.80 -13.18 -18.30
N ARG A 278 -13.89 -12.21 -18.25
CA ARG A 278 -14.05 -10.93 -18.96
C ARG A 278 -13.52 -11.09 -20.38
#